data_AF-A0A4U0WRP1-F1
#
_entry.id   AF-A0A4U0WRP1-F1
#
_cell.length_a   1.000
_cell.length_b   1.000
_cell.length_c   1.000
_cell.angle_alpha   90.00
_cell.angle_beta   90.00
_cell.angle_gamma   90.00
#
_symmetry.space_group_name_H-M   'P 1'
#
loop_
_entity.id
_entity.type
_entity.pdbx_description
1 polymer ?
#
loop_
_entity_poly.entity_id
_entity_poly.type
_entity_poly.pdbx_seq_one_letter_code
_entity_poly.pdbx_strand_id
1 'polypeptide(L)'
;MQYVTAGDLRALDCLTNVTNYLKAQKIDIQALMQTMSLDDVKEHLRDIIRECAKQTEAKPKPLDLQRGFATIPLKGIDVPFHSTFLRSGVKPFRSFLLKKIHKTSIDLGKLVGKYIPNVTAKPFALTKEYFEDVYRLTNSPKIGNILANWDKYEEGGEVKTAQAA
;
A
#
# COMPACT_ATOMS: atom_id res chain seq x y z
N MET A 1 11.82 1.39 12.59
CA MET A 1 10.73 1.75 11.65
C MET A 1 9.40 1.35 12.28
N GLN A 2 8.31 2.09 11.99
CA GLN A 2 6.96 1.77 12.47
C GLN A 2 6.11 1.35 11.26
N TYR A 3 5.37 0.26 11.38
CA TYR A 3 4.49 -0.27 10.32
C TYR A 3 3.05 -0.35 10.83
N VAL A 4 2.09 -0.17 9.93
CA VAL A 4 0.67 -0.37 10.19
C VAL A 4 0.16 -1.44 9.23
N THR A 5 -0.42 -2.51 9.76
CA THR A 5 -1.01 -3.61 8.99
C THR A 5 -2.52 -3.52 9.06
N ALA A 6 -3.19 -3.67 7.91
CA ALA A 6 -4.64 -3.64 7.80
C ALA A 6 -5.15 -4.90 7.08
N GLY A 7 -6.29 -5.43 7.50
CA GLY A 7 -6.86 -6.64 6.92
C GLY A 7 -8.00 -7.21 7.77
N ASP A 8 -8.34 -8.47 7.52
CA ASP A 8 -9.34 -9.22 8.29
C ASP A 8 -8.89 -9.38 9.75
N LEU A 9 -9.82 -9.21 10.71
CA LEU A 9 -9.52 -9.30 12.14
C LEU A 9 -8.88 -10.65 12.52
N ARG A 10 -9.25 -11.75 11.84
CA ARG A 10 -8.64 -13.08 12.08
C ARG A 10 -7.18 -13.08 11.67
N ALA A 11 -6.84 -12.48 10.53
CA ALA A 11 -5.45 -12.39 10.09
C ALA A 11 -4.61 -11.50 11.02
N LEU A 12 -5.20 -10.40 11.54
CA LEU A 12 -4.52 -9.50 12.46
C LEU A 12 -4.30 -10.11 13.86
N ASP A 13 -5.27 -10.85 14.38
CA ASP A 13 -5.12 -11.59 15.64
C ASP A 13 -4.08 -12.72 15.48
N CYS A 14 -4.15 -13.48 14.39
CA CYS A 14 -3.15 -14.51 14.08
C CYS A 14 -1.74 -13.92 13.98
N LEU A 15 -1.56 -12.78 13.28
CA LEU A 15 -0.27 -12.08 13.19
C LEU A 15 0.25 -11.65 14.57
N THR A 16 -0.64 -11.18 15.45
CA THR A 16 -0.29 -10.84 16.83
C THR A 16 0.19 -12.07 17.60
N ASN A 17 -0.51 -13.21 17.48
CA ASN A 17 -0.12 -14.46 18.14
C ASN A 17 1.22 -14.99 17.61
N VAL A 18 1.44 -14.95 16.30
CA VAL A 18 2.71 -15.36 15.66
C VAL A 18 3.86 -14.49 16.16
N THR A 19 3.71 -13.17 16.17
CA THR A 19 4.79 -12.27 16.63
C THR A 19 5.06 -12.42 18.13
N ASN A 20 4.03 -12.68 18.94
CA ASN A 20 4.19 -13.02 20.35
C ASN A 20 4.97 -14.34 20.53
N TYR A 21 4.64 -15.37 19.74
CA TYR A 21 5.32 -16.66 19.77
C TYR A 21 6.80 -16.52 19.42
N LEU A 22 7.12 -15.85 18.30
CA LEU A 22 8.50 -15.59 17.88
C LEU A 22 9.30 -14.87 18.96
N LYS A 23 8.70 -13.86 19.62
CA LYS A 23 9.33 -13.13 20.72
C LYS A 23 9.58 -14.02 21.94
N ALA A 24 8.59 -14.83 22.34
CA ALA A 24 8.68 -15.70 23.51
C ALA A 24 9.73 -16.81 23.30
N GLN A 25 9.77 -17.40 22.12
CA GLN A 25 10.75 -18.42 21.74
C GLN A 25 12.11 -17.86 21.34
N LYS A 26 12.26 -16.53 21.30
CA LYS A 26 13.47 -15.81 20.85
C LYS A 26 13.97 -16.29 19.49
N ILE A 27 13.04 -16.56 18.57
CA ILE A 27 13.36 -17.04 17.23
C ILE A 27 13.86 -15.86 16.39
N ASP A 28 15.07 -16.00 15.84
CA ASP A 28 15.62 -15.08 14.85
C ASP A 28 15.54 -15.71 13.45
N ILE A 29 14.61 -15.21 12.64
CA ILE A 29 14.38 -15.70 11.28
C ILE A 29 15.60 -15.44 10.39
N GLN A 30 16.32 -14.32 10.57
CA GLN A 30 17.50 -14.04 9.76
C GLN A 30 18.62 -15.03 10.05
N ALA A 31 18.83 -15.37 11.33
CA ALA A 31 19.77 -16.41 11.70
C ALA A 31 19.36 -17.78 11.16
N LEU A 32 18.06 -18.15 11.24
CA LEU A 32 17.56 -19.41 10.69
C LEU A 32 17.75 -19.51 9.17
N MET A 33 17.56 -18.41 8.44
CA MET A 33 17.79 -18.35 6.99
C MET A 33 19.27 -18.54 6.60
N GLN A 34 20.21 -18.39 7.53
CA GLN A 34 21.64 -18.66 7.29
C GLN A 34 22.00 -20.13 7.52
N THR A 35 21.25 -20.83 8.38
CA THR A 35 21.54 -22.22 8.77
C THR A 35 20.63 -23.25 8.10
N MET A 36 19.52 -22.81 7.51
CA MET A 36 18.49 -23.67 6.92
C MET A 36 18.14 -23.20 5.51
N SER A 37 17.58 -24.10 4.70
CA SER A 37 17.05 -23.71 3.39
C SER A 37 15.82 -22.81 3.53
N LEU A 38 15.54 -22.00 2.52
CA LEU A 38 14.34 -21.14 2.50
C LEU A 38 13.04 -21.94 2.61
N ASP A 39 13.01 -23.16 2.07
CA ASP A 39 11.81 -23.98 2.10
C ASP A 39 11.57 -24.61 3.47
N ASP A 40 12.64 -25.02 4.17
CA ASP A 40 12.52 -25.51 5.54
C ASP A 40 12.05 -24.40 6.50
N VAL A 41 12.59 -23.18 6.36
CA VAL A 41 12.15 -22.03 7.16
C VAL A 41 10.68 -21.71 6.90
N LYS A 42 10.21 -21.80 5.65
CA LYS A 42 8.80 -21.62 5.31
C LYS A 42 7.92 -22.67 5.97
N GLU A 43 8.30 -23.94 5.96
CA GLU A 43 7.50 -25.00 6.58
C GLU A 43 7.40 -24.82 8.10
N HIS A 44 8.51 -24.50 8.78
CA HIS A 44 8.45 -24.17 10.20
C HIS A 44 7.54 -22.96 10.52
N LEU A 45 7.62 -21.91 9.71
CA LEU A 45 6.73 -20.76 9.85
C LEU A 45 5.27 -21.12 9.58
N ARG A 46 4.98 -21.98 8.59
CA ARG A 46 3.62 -22.46 8.31
C ARG A 46 3.04 -23.20 9.50
N ASP A 47 3.81 -24.02 10.18
CA ASP A 47 3.32 -24.77 11.34
C ASP A 47 2.99 -23.85 12.52
N ILE A 48 3.83 -22.85 12.79
CA ILE A 48 3.54 -21.80 13.77
C ILE A 48 2.26 -21.05 13.39
N ILE A 49 2.11 -20.65 12.12
CA ILE A 49 0.93 -19.92 11.62
C ILE A 49 -0.34 -20.78 11.75
N ARG A 50 -0.28 -22.07 11.39
CA ARG A 50 -1.43 -22.99 11.50
C ARG A 50 -1.92 -23.08 12.94
N GLU A 51 -1.00 -23.19 13.90
CA GLU A 51 -1.37 -23.30 15.31
C GLU A 51 -1.95 -21.97 15.83
N CYS A 52 -1.34 -20.83 15.52
CA CYS A 52 -1.89 -19.51 15.84
C CYS A 52 -3.26 -19.25 15.18
N ALA A 53 -3.48 -19.76 13.96
CA ALA A 53 -4.74 -19.65 13.25
C ALA A 53 -5.85 -20.44 13.96
N LYS A 54 -5.59 -21.68 14.39
CA LYS A 54 -6.55 -22.47 15.19
C LYS A 54 -6.95 -21.75 16.47
N GLN A 55 -5.98 -21.19 17.20
CA GLN A 55 -6.25 -20.40 18.40
C GLN A 55 -7.13 -19.18 18.10
N THR A 56 -6.91 -18.53 16.96
CA THR A 56 -7.71 -17.40 16.50
C THR A 56 -9.15 -17.83 16.16
N GLU A 57 -9.32 -18.97 15.48
CA GLU A 57 -10.62 -19.50 15.09
C GLU A 57 -11.48 -19.95 16.27
N ALA A 58 -10.85 -20.41 17.35
CA ALA A 58 -11.52 -20.81 18.58
C ALA A 58 -12.09 -19.61 19.39
N LYS A 59 -11.67 -18.38 19.09
CA LYS A 59 -12.16 -17.18 19.79
C LYS A 59 -13.58 -16.81 19.34
N PRO A 60 -14.41 -16.25 20.25
CA PRO A 60 -15.74 -15.77 19.89
C PRO A 60 -15.66 -14.64 18.86
N LYS A 61 -16.68 -14.55 18.00
CA LYS A 61 -16.81 -13.51 16.96
C LYS A 61 -17.88 -12.49 17.36
N PRO A 62 -17.70 -11.19 17.06
CA PRO A 62 -16.55 -10.57 16.41
C PRO A 62 -15.30 -10.57 17.31
N LEU A 63 -14.11 -10.67 16.69
CA LEU A 63 -12.85 -10.68 17.43
C LEU A 63 -12.56 -9.29 18.02
N ASP A 64 -12.19 -9.25 19.30
CA ASP A 64 -11.61 -8.06 19.94
C ASP A 64 -10.08 -8.19 19.99
N LEU A 65 -9.39 -7.39 19.16
CA LEU A 65 -7.93 -7.45 19.04
C LEU A 65 -7.26 -6.95 20.31
N GLN A 66 -6.40 -7.79 20.89
CA GLN A 66 -5.61 -7.45 22.07
C GLN A 66 -4.21 -6.96 21.69
N ARG A 67 -3.62 -6.15 22.57
CA ARG A 67 -2.23 -5.70 22.42
C ARG A 67 -1.27 -6.89 22.58
N GLY A 68 -0.34 -7.04 21.64
CA GLY A 68 0.77 -7.98 21.74
C GLY A 68 2.07 -7.32 22.18
N PHE A 69 3.16 -8.08 22.20
CA PHE A 69 4.50 -7.57 22.47
C PHE A 69 5.00 -6.64 21.34
N ALA A 70 4.65 -6.97 20.09
CA ALA A 70 5.09 -6.27 18.90
C ALA A 70 3.94 -5.55 18.15
N THR A 71 2.70 -5.69 18.60
CA THR A 71 1.51 -5.16 17.92
C THR A 71 0.65 -4.33 18.87
N ILE A 72 0.13 -3.21 18.36
CA ILE A 72 -0.81 -2.34 19.08
C ILE A 72 -2.03 -2.13 18.17
N PRO A 73 -3.22 -2.68 18.52
CA PRO A 73 -4.44 -2.46 17.76
C PRO A 73 -4.85 -0.98 17.76
N LEU A 74 -5.25 -0.47 16.60
CA LEU A 74 -5.80 0.88 16.46
C LEU A 74 -7.31 0.85 16.69
N LYS A 75 -7.74 1.17 17.91
CA LYS A 75 -9.17 1.18 18.27
C LYS A 75 -9.92 2.26 17.50
N GLY A 76 -11.14 1.93 17.03
CA GLY A 76 -12.01 2.85 16.30
C GLY A 76 -11.78 2.91 14.79
N ILE A 77 -10.86 2.11 14.25
CA ILE A 77 -10.67 1.95 12.80
C ILE A 77 -11.13 0.55 12.40
N ASP A 78 -12.20 0.48 11.60
CA ASP A 78 -12.88 -0.75 11.19
C ASP A 78 -12.68 -1.08 9.70
N VAL A 79 -12.23 -0.10 8.91
CA VAL A 79 -12.02 -0.24 7.46
C VAL A 79 -10.53 -0.37 7.14
N PRO A 80 -10.10 -1.38 6.35
CA PRO A 80 -8.70 -1.56 5.98
C PRO A 80 -8.29 -0.61 4.85
N PHE A 81 -8.13 0.68 5.18
CA PHE A 81 -7.66 1.70 4.24
C PHE A 81 -6.27 1.37 3.68
N HIS A 82 -5.98 1.88 2.48
CA HIS A 82 -4.74 1.62 1.72
C HIS A 82 -4.47 0.15 1.34
N SER A 83 -5.39 -0.77 1.65
CA SER A 83 -5.34 -2.14 1.16
C SER A 83 -6.00 -2.29 -0.22
N THR A 84 -5.78 -3.43 -0.86
CA THR A 84 -6.46 -3.78 -2.12
C THR A 84 -7.96 -4.06 -1.93
N PHE A 85 -8.45 -4.22 -0.69
CA PHE A 85 -9.86 -4.48 -0.38
C PHE A 85 -10.78 -3.38 -0.92
N LEU A 86 -10.36 -2.11 -0.79
CA LEU A 86 -11.16 -0.96 -1.24
C LEU A 86 -10.99 -0.63 -2.74
N ARG A 87 -10.25 -1.45 -3.50
CA ARG A 87 -9.98 -1.18 -4.92
C ARG A 87 -11.25 -1.09 -5.76
N SER A 88 -12.30 -1.85 -5.43
CA SER A 88 -13.60 -1.81 -6.10
C SER A 88 -14.27 -0.43 -5.99
N GLY A 89 -14.06 0.29 -4.88
CA GLY A 89 -14.60 1.63 -4.62
C GLY A 89 -13.87 2.77 -5.34
N VAL A 90 -12.72 2.52 -5.97
CA VAL A 90 -11.90 3.57 -6.59
C VAL A 90 -12.57 4.19 -7.82
N LYS A 91 -13.30 3.39 -8.62
CA LYS A 91 -13.97 3.89 -9.83
C LYS A 91 -15.01 4.99 -9.53
N PRO A 92 -16.00 4.80 -8.63
CA PRO A 92 -16.95 5.86 -8.29
C PRO A 92 -16.27 7.07 -7.63
N PHE A 93 -15.29 6.84 -6.74
CA PHE A 93 -14.57 7.94 -6.10
C PHE A 93 -13.78 8.80 -7.10
N ARG A 94 -13.13 8.17 -8.09
CA ARG A 94 -12.48 8.90 -9.20
C ARG A 94 -13.46 9.75 -9.98
N SER A 95 -14.64 9.21 -10.31
CA SER A 95 -15.68 9.98 -11.01
C SER A 95 -16.16 11.18 -10.19
N PHE A 96 -16.22 11.04 -8.86
CA PHE A 96 -16.52 12.16 -7.96
C PHE A 96 -15.41 13.22 -7.98
N LEU A 97 -14.14 12.82 -7.88
CA LEU A 97 -13.00 13.76 -7.95
C LEU A 97 -12.97 14.53 -9.27
N LEU A 98 -13.28 13.89 -10.40
CA LEU A 98 -13.35 14.56 -11.70
C LEU A 98 -14.43 15.65 -11.77
N LYS A 99 -15.49 15.56 -10.96
CA LYS A 99 -16.53 16.59 -10.86
C LYS A 99 -16.15 17.73 -9.89
N LYS A 100 -15.28 17.45 -8.91
CA LYS A 100 -14.93 18.39 -7.84
C LYS A 100 -13.61 19.12 -8.07
N ILE A 101 -12.69 18.52 -8.81
CA ILE A 101 -11.39 19.12 -9.15
C ILE A 101 -11.49 19.69 -10.56
N HIS A 102 -11.55 21.01 -10.67
CA HIS A 102 -11.60 21.71 -11.95
C HIS A 102 -10.19 21.82 -12.53
N LYS A 103 -10.03 21.59 -13.84
CA LYS A 103 -8.72 21.68 -14.49
C LYS A 103 -8.07 23.05 -14.34
N THR A 104 -8.88 24.11 -14.36
CA THR A 104 -8.45 25.50 -14.21
C THR A 104 -7.94 25.84 -12.82
N SER A 105 -8.24 25.04 -11.80
CA SER A 105 -7.73 25.24 -10.44
C SER A 105 -6.41 24.51 -10.18
N ILE A 106 -5.85 23.80 -11.16
CA ILE A 106 -4.60 23.04 -11.01
C ILE A 106 -3.43 23.92 -11.42
N ASP A 107 -2.62 24.31 -10.43
CA ASP A 107 -1.35 25.01 -10.63
C ASP A 107 -0.19 24.00 -10.61
N LEU A 108 0.37 23.72 -11.78
CA LEU A 108 1.47 22.77 -11.94
C LEU A 108 2.76 23.23 -11.25
N GLY A 109 3.00 24.55 -11.15
CA GLY A 109 4.20 25.10 -10.51
C GLY A 109 4.25 24.85 -9.00
N LYS A 110 3.11 24.48 -8.39
CA LYS A 110 3.01 24.06 -6.99
C LYS A 110 3.15 22.55 -6.80
N LEU A 111 3.03 21.76 -7.86
CA LEU A 111 3.03 20.30 -7.79
C LEU A 111 4.37 19.71 -8.25
N VAL A 112 4.85 20.12 -9.42
CA VAL A 112 6.05 19.55 -10.04
C VAL A 112 7.26 19.77 -9.14
N GLY A 113 7.94 18.68 -8.77
CA GLY A 113 9.10 18.67 -7.88
C GLY A 113 8.82 19.00 -6.40
N LYS A 114 7.60 19.41 -6.04
CA LYS A 114 7.25 19.88 -4.69
C LYS A 114 6.30 18.94 -3.95
N TYR A 115 5.34 18.34 -4.66
CA TYR A 115 4.39 17.40 -4.07
C TYR A 115 4.97 15.98 -4.11
N ILE A 116 4.95 15.28 -2.98
CA ILE A 116 5.37 13.87 -2.89
C ILE A 116 4.13 13.02 -2.56
N PRO A 117 3.55 12.30 -3.54
CA PRO A 117 2.37 11.47 -3.29
C PRO A 117 2.73 10.19 -2.54
N ASN A 118 1.83 9.77 -1.63
CA ASN A 118 1.98 8.50 -0.90
C ASN A 118 2.04 7.26 -1.81
N VAL A 119 1.42 7.32 -2.99
CA VAL A 119 1.38 6.18 -3.92
C VAL A 119 2.76 5.88 -4.52
N THR A 120 3.51 6.91 -4.90
CA THR A 120 4.79 6.77 -5.62
C THR A 120 6.01 7.04 -4.74
N ALA A 121 5.85 7.78 -3.64
CA ALA A 121 6.94 8.22 -2.76
C ALA A 121 8.10 8.92 -3.49
N LYS A 122 7.80 9.58 -4.62
CA LYS A 122 8.74 10.37 -5.43
C LYS A 122 8.15 11.75 -5.69
N PRO A 123 8.98 12.80 -5.88
CA PRO A 123 8.48 14.11 -6.29
C PRO A 123 7.65 13.99 -7.57
N PHE A 124 6.47 14.61 -7.56
CA PHE A 124 5.55 14.61 -8.68
C PHE A 124 6.21 15.21 -9.93
N ALA A 125 6.08 14.53 -11.07
CA ALA A 125 6.63 14.97 -12.34
C ALA A 125 5.69 14.65 -13.50
N LEU A 126 5.81 15.41 -14.59
CA LEU A 126 5.10 15.20 -15.85
C LEU A 126 6.05 14.61 -16.90
N THR A 127 6.70 13.50 -16.57
CA THR A 127 7.57 12.76 -17.49
C THR A 127 7.01 11.37 -17.76
N LYS A 128 7.45 10.75 -18.86
CA LYS A 128 6.99 9.42 -19.24
C LYS A 128 7.33 8.38 -18.17
N GLU A 129 8.53 8.46 -17.61
CA GLU A 129 9.03 7.56 -16.57
C GLU A 129 8.17 7.65 -15.31
N TYR A 130 7.75 8.86 -14.93
CA TYR A 130 6.86 9.04 -13.78
C TYR A 130 5.49 8.38 -14.01
N PHE A 131 4.95 8.48 -15.22
CA PHE A 131 3.68 7.83 -15.59
C PHE A 131 3.83 6.30 -15.67
N GLU A 132 4.95 5.78 -16.17
CA GLU A 132 5.26 4.35 -16.18
C GLU A 132 5.35 3.78 -14.75
N ASP A 133 6.00 4.50 -13.83
CA ASP A 133 6.07 4.15 -12.42
C ASP A 133 4.67 4.11 -11.77
N VAL A 134 3.83 5.12 -12.04
CA VAL A 134 2.44 5.15 -11.57
C VAL A 134 1.65 3.98 -12.15
N TYR A 135 1.83 3.66 -13.43
CA TYR A 135 1.13 2.55 -14.07
C TYR A 135 1.53 1.22 -13.45
N ARG A 136 2.82 0.96 -13.24
CA ARG A 136 3.33 -0.26 -12.61
C ARG A 136 2.72 -0.51 -11.23
N LEU A 137 2.50 0.55 -10.45
CA LEU A 137 1.93 0.45 -9.09
C LEU A 137 0.40 0.29 -9.08
N THR A 138 -0.29 0.88 -10.07
CA THR A 138 -1.76 1.03 -10.02
C THR A 138 -2.52 0.21 -11.05
N ASN A 139 -1.87 -0.21 -12.14
CA ASN A 139 -2.47 -0.76 -13.36
C ASN A 139 -3.65 0.10 -13.87
N SER A 140 -3.53 1.43 -13.75
CA SER A 140 -4.61 2.35 -14.12
C SER A 140 -4.80 2.37 -15.64
N PRO A 141 -6.00 2.02 -16.17
CA PRO A 141 -6.24 2.02 -17.62
C PRO A 141 -6.16 3.43 -18.22
N LYS A 142 -6.42 4.49 -17.42
CA LYS A 142 -6.30 5.88 -17.89
C LYS A 142 -4.84 6.28 -18.09
N ILE A 143 -3.96 5.84 -17.20
CA ILE A 143 -2.51 6.09 -17.33
C ILE A 143 -1.94 5.25 -18.48
N GLY A 144 -2.34 3.97 -18.58
CA GLY A 144 -1.95 3.11 -19.70
C GLY A 144 -2.32 3.69 -21.06
N ASN A 145 -3.53 4.26 -21.20
CA ASN A 145 -3.94 4.92 -22.44
C ASN A 145 -3.11 6.17 -22.76
N ILE A 146 -2.68 6.93 -21.75
CA ILE A 146 -1.80 8.10 -21.96
C ILE A 146 -0.42 7.63 -22.43
N LEU A 147 0.17 6.63 -21.77
CA LEU A 147 1.47 6.06 -22.14
C LEU A 147 1.47 5.47 -23.55
N ALA A 148 0.40 4.80 -23.96
CA ALA A 148 0.25 4.25 -25.31
C ALA A 148 0.15 5.32 -26.41
N ASN A 149 -0.19 6.56 -26.03
CA ASN A 149 -0.35 7.68 -26.96
C ASN A 149 0.50 8.88 -26.52
N TRP A 150 1.69 8.61 -25.95
CA TRP A 150 2.51 9.61 -25.28
C TRP A 150 2.84 10.80 -26.19
N ASP A 151 3.25 10.52 -27.43
CA ASP A 151 3.72 11.52 -28.40
C ASP A 151 2.68 12.63 -28.65
N LYS A 152 1.38 12.27 -28.64
CA LYS A 152 0.27 13.23 -28.76
C LYS A 152 0.27 14.28 -27.64
N TYR A 153 0.70 13.90 -26.45
CA TYR A 153 0.75 14.79 -25.28
C TYR A 153 2.05 15.57 -25.18
N GLU A 154 3.12 15.06 -25.80
CA GLU A 154 4.41 15.74 -25.89
C GLU A 154 4.37 16.86 -26.94
N GLU A 155 3.82 16.60 -28.13
CA GLU A 155 3.70 17.58 -29.23
C GLU A 155 2.67 18.69 -28.93
N GLY A 156 1.61 18.38 -28.18
CA GLY A 156 0.64 19.38 -27.71
C GLY A 156 1.12 20.20 -26.50
N GLY A 157 2.34 19.95 -26.03
CA GLY A 157 2.92 20.42 -24.79
C GLY A 157 4.03 21.46 -24.95
N GLU A 158 4.06 22.25 -26.03
CA GLU A 158 4.81 23.51 -26.03
C GLU A 158 4.27 24.40 -24.91
N VAL A 159 4.85 24.25 -23.72
CA VAL A 159 4.77 25.22 -22.64
C VAL A 159 5.38 26.48 -23.23
N LYS A 160 4.53 27.42 -23.66
CA LYS A 160 4.93 28.80 -23.88
C LYS A 160 5.52 29.29 -22.56
N THR A 161 6.83 29.18 -22.42
CA THR A 161 7.60 29.93 -21.44
C THR A 161 7.27 31.39 -21.72
N ALA A 162 6.41 31.98 -20.89
CA ALA A 162 6.23 33.40 -20.84
C ALA A 162 7.60 34.00 -20.52
N GLN A 163 8.27 34.51 -21.56
CA GLN A 163 9.40 35.41 -21.40
C GLN A 163 8.87 36.61 -20.63
N ALA A 164 9.42 36.81 -19.43
CA ALA A 164 9.25 38.05 -18.70
C ALA A 164 9.90 39.16 -19.52
N ALA A 165 9.07 40.11 -19.97
CA ALA A 165 9.46 41.44 -20.39
C ALA A 165 9.23 42.41 -19.22
#